data_AF-A0AA88DWC4-F1
#
_entry.id   AF-A0AA88DWC4-F1
#
_cell.length_a   1.000
_cell.length_b   1.000
_cell.length_c   1.000
_cell.angle_alpha   90.00
_cell.angle_beta   90.00
_cell.angle_gamma   90.00
#
_symmetry.space_group_name_H-M   'P 1'
#
loop_
_entity.id
_entity.type
_entity.pdbx_description
1 polymer ?
#
loop_
_entity_poly.entity_id
_entity_poly.type
_entity_poly.pdbx_seq_one_letter_code
_entity_poly.pdbx_strand_id
1 'polypeptide(L)'
;MNMAMRPLAYYAHSSMRQGNQIEVPIPYTIMTFEMPVFLSFDDIYEFINLQEISANCVIVYMRYLEELCRINGQAEKFVFVSPTLISPVRTDTEDASMRERADNLISFLRDTPKGRLYLVPHNRGRHWVLGVIDPWEDLVLYFDPLREKKREDFTELMNM
;
A
#
# COMPACT_ATOMS: atom_id res chain seq x y z
N MET A 1 -3.88 15.55 20.74
CA MET A 1 -3.72 15.69 19.28
C MET A 1 -2.31 16.17 18.96
N ASN A 2 -1.55 15.41 18.16
CA ASN A 2 -0.20 15.77 17.73
C ASN A 2 -0.22 17.13 17.02
N MET A 3 0.66 18.06 17.41
CA MET A 3 0.69 19.42 16.82
C MET A 3 0.93 19.41 15.31
N ALA A 4 1.68 18.42 14.80
CA ALA A 4 1.94 18.26 13.37
C ALA A 4 0.66 17.91 12.56
N MET A 5 -0.34 17.31 13.21
CA MET A 5 -1.57 16.84 12.55
C MET A 5 -2.71 17.86 12.58
N ARG A 6 -2.52 19.01 13.23
CA ARG A 6 -3.56 20.06 13.35
C ARG A 6 -4.07 20.58 12.00
N PRO A 7 -3.24 20.82 10.97
CA PRO A 7 -3.74 21.27 9.67
C PRO A 7 -4.66 20.23 9.01
N LEU A 8 -4.29 18.96 9.09
CA LEU A 8 -5.07 17.86 8.51
C LEU A 8 -6.41 17.68 9.24
N ALA A 9 -6.39 17.74 10.57
CA ALA A 9 -7.61 17.70 11.39
C ALA A 9 -8.54 18.88 11.09
N TYR A 10 -7.98 20.10 10.97
CA TYR A 10 -8.76 21.28 10.61
C TYR A 10 -9.43 21.10 9.23
N TYR A 11 -8.66 20.66 8.22
CA TYR A 11 -9.19 20.42 6.89
C TYR A 11 -10.32 19.39 6.88
N ALA A 12 -10.14 18.25 7.56
CA ALA A 12 -11.17 17.21 7.64
C ALA A 12 -12.48 17.77 8.23
N HIS A 13 -12.40 18.50 9.34
CA HIS A 13 -13.57 19.07 10.00
C HIS A 13 -14.22 20.25 9.24
N SER A 14 -13.43 21.06 8.53
CA SER A 14 -13.94 22.23 7.81
C SER A 14 -14.51 21.87 6.43
N SER A 15 -13.89 20.92 5.74
CA SER A 15 -14.04 20.74 4.29
C SER A 15 -14.69 19.41 3.89
N MET A 16 -14.64 18.38 4.73
CA MET A 16 -15.10 17.02 4.39
C MET A 16 -16.43 16.61 5.05
N ARG A 17 -17.31 17.59 5.35
CA ARG A 17 -18.61 17.32 6.00
C ARG A 17 -19.48 16.32 5.19
N GLN A 18 -20.23 15.47 5.90
CA GLN A 18 -21.35 14.65 5.40
C GLN A 18 -21.08 13.83 4.12
N GLY A 19 -20.00 13.06 4.08
CA GLY A 19 -19.77 12.07 3.01
C GLY A 19 -18.98 12.58 1.81
N ASN A 20 -18.50 13.82 1.84
CA ASN A 20 -17.50 14.28 0.89
C ASN A 20 -16.21 13.45 1.01
N GLN A 21 -15.67 13.03 -0.12
CA GLN A 21 -14.40 12.31 -0.21
C GLN A 21 -13.41 13.12 -1.04
N ILE A 22 -12.11 12.98 -0.75
CA ILE A 22 -11.04 13.49 -1.59
C ILE A 22 -10.72 12.41 -2.62
N GLU A 23 -10.98 12.71 -3.89
CA GLU A 23 -10.56 11.87 -4.99
C GLU A 23 -9.06 12.05 -5.25
N VAL A 24 -8.31 10.96 -5.24
CA VAL A 24 -6.87 10.93 -5.51
C VAL A 24 -6.61 10.02 -6.70
N PRO A 25 -6.20 10.56 -7.86
CA PRO A 25 -5.82 9.75 -9.02
C PRO A 25 -4.62 8.87 -8.70
N ILE A 26 -4.74 7.56 -8.89
CA ILE A 26 -3.64 6.61 -8.68
C ILE A 26 -3.07 6.20 -10.05
N PRO A 27 -1.75 6.32 -10.26
CA PRO A 27 -1.14 5.92 -11.53
C PRO A 27 -1.18 4.40 -11.72
N TYR A 28 -1.26 3.98 -12.98
CA TYR A 28 -1.21 2.57 -13.39
C TYR A 28 -0.02 1.81 -12.77
N THR A 29 1.12 2.51 -12.61
CA THR A 29 2.36 1.99 -12.02
C THR A 29 2.24 1.54 -10.57
N ILE A 30 1.10 1.80 -9.90
CA ILE A 30 0.83 1.36 -8.52
C ILE A 30 -0.29 0.30 -8.45
N MET A 31 -1.31 0.38 -9.30
CA MET A 31 -2.53 -0.44 -9.20
C MET A 31 -2.79 -1.41 -10.36
N THR A 32 -1.97 -1.46 -11.43
CA THR A 32 -2.25 -2.22 -12.69
C THR A 32 -3.55 -1.84 -13.41
N PHE A 33 -4.25 -0.81 -12.94
CA PHE A 33 -5.39 -0.18 -13.60
C PHE A 33 -5.52 1.27 -13.11
N GLU A 34 -6.09 2.14 -13.93
CA GLU A 34 -6.35 3.53 -13.55
C GLU A 34 -7.68 3.62 -12.80
N MET A 35 -7.61 3.66 -11.47
CA MET A 35 -8.78 3.90 -10.63
C MET A 35 -8.40 4.90 -9.53
N PRO A 36 -9.19 5.97 -9.34
CA PRO A 36 -8.95 6.87 -8.22
C PRO A 36 -9.23 6.15 -6.89
N VAL A 37 -8.51 6.57 -5.86
CA VAL A 37 -8.82 6.22 -4.47
C VAL A 37 -9.50 7.41 -3.81
N PHE A 38 -10.49 7.12 -3.00
CA PHE A 38 -11.26 8.13 -2.29
C PHE A 38 -10.90 8.12 -0.81
N LEU A 39 -10.35 9.23 -0.30
CA LEU A 39 -10.15 9.42 1.14
C LEU A 39 -11.41 10.02 1.75
N SER A 40 -11.98 9.30 2.70
CA SER A 40 -13.13 9.72 3.49
C SER A 40 -12.71 10.54 4.71
N PHE A 41 -13.70 11.12 5.39
CA PHE A 41 -13.48 11.75 6.68
C PHE A 41 -12.94 10.74 7.70
N ASP A 42 -13.46 9.51 7.70
CA ASP A 42 -13.07 8.46 8.65
C ASP A 42 -11.61 8.05 8.45
N ASP A 43 -11.15 7.90 7.19
CA ASP A 43 -9.74 7.62 6.87
C ASP A 43 -8.79 8.63 7.54
N ILE A 44 -9.12 9.94 7.43
CA ILE A 44 -8.31 11.00 8.03
C ILE A 44 -8.47 11.03 9.54
N TYR A 45 -9.70 10.88 10.03
CA TYR A 45 -10.01 10.93 11.45
C TYR A 45 -9.33 9.80 12.23
N GLU A 46 -9.35 8.58 11.71
CA GLU A 46 -8.65 7.42 12.28
C GLU A 46 -7.14 7.67 12.29
N PHE A 47 -6.57 8.16 11.19
CA PHE A 47 -5.14 8.47 11.09
C PHE A 47 -4.68 9.52 12.12
N ILE A 48 -5.39 10.65 12.26
CA ILE A 48 -5.00 11.71 13.21
C ILE A 48 -5.14 11.28 14.68
N ASN A 49 -5.98 10.29 14.95
CA ASN A 49 -6.21 9.72 16.29
C ASN A 49 -5.37 8.47 16.56
N LEU A 50 -4.39 8.16 15.71
CA LEU A 50 -3.50 7.00 15.83
C LEU A 50 -4.27 5.68 15.93
N GLN A 51 -5.40 5.60 15.22
CA GLN A 51 -6.13 4.35 15.02
C GLN A 51 -5.55 3.56 13.84
N GLU A 52 -6.17 2.43 13.52
CA GLU A 52 -5.79 1.60 12.38
C GLU A 52 -5.80 2.42 11.09
N ILE A 53 -4.72 2.33 10.32
CA ILE A 53 -4.58 3.07 9.07
C ILE A 53 -5.28 2.28 7.96
N SER A 54 -6.17 2.93 7.22
CA SER A 54 -6.87 2.29 6.11
C SER A 54 -5.94 2.00 4.91
N ALA A 55 -6.35 1.07 4.06
CA ALA A 55 -5.64 0.81 2.79
C ALA A 55 -5.59 2.06 1.91
N ASN A 56 -6.65 2.89 1.89
CA ASN A 56 -6.70 4.12 1.12
C ASN A 56 -5.62 5.10 1.55
N CYS A 57 -5.43 5.30 2.86
CA CYS A 57 -4.33 6.11 3.38
C CYS A 57 -2.96 5.59 2.94
N VAL A 58 -2.74 4.27 2.98
CA VAL A 58 -1.48 3.66 2.52
C VAL A 58 -1.26 3.86 1.03
N ILE A 59 -2.27 3.67 0.18
CA ILE A 59 -2.17 3.87 -1.27
C ILE A 59 -1.83 5.33 -1.60
N VAL A 60 -2.49 6.29 -0.97
CA VAL A 60 -2.22 7.72 -1.18
C VAL A 60 -0.80 8.06 -0.75
N TYR A 61 -0.31 7.47 0.34
CA TYR A 61 1.08 7.66 0.76
C TYR A 61 2.08 7.03 -0.23
N MET A 62 1.80 5.83 -0.76
CA MET A 62 2.63 5.19 -1.78
C MET A 62 2.70 6.03 -3.07
N ARG A 63 1.58 6.62 -3.50
CA ARG A 63 1.55 7.60 -4.60
C ARG A 63 2.45 8.80 -4.32
N TYR A 64 2.37 9.36 -3.11
CA TYR A 64 3.24 10.48 -2.72
C TYR A 64 4.73 10.09 -2.78
N LEU A 65 5.08 8.90 -2.31
CA LEU A 65 6.46 8.40 -2.38
C LEU A 65 6.93 8.16 -3.81
N GLU A 66 6.08 7.63 -4.69
CA GLU A 66 6.36 7.49 -6.12
C GLU A 66 6.68 8.85 -6.75
N GLU A 67 5.84 9.84 -6.48
CA GLU A 67 6.02 11.20 -6.98
C GLU A 67 7.33 11.82 -6.48
N LEU A 68 7.66 11.63 -5.20
CA LEU A 68 8.95 12.05 -4.63
C LEU A 68 10.13 11.32 -5.27
N CYS A 69 10.06 10.00 -5.48
CA CYS A 69 11.12 9.25 -6.13
C CYS A 69 11.33 9.75 -7.56
N ARG A 70 10.27 10.03 -8.31
CA ARG A 70 10.37 10.61 -9.65
C ARG A 70 11.05 11.97 -9.65
N ILE A 71 10.66 12.87 -8.75
CA ILE A 71 11.28 14.20 -8.61
C ILE A 71 12.78 14.09 -8.28
N ASN A 72 13.16 13.09 -7.49
CA ASN A 72 14.53 12.85 -7.07
C ASN A 72 15.34 11.95 -8.02
N GLY A 73 14.80 11.57 -9.19
CA GLY A 73 15.51 10.72 -10.15
C GLY A 73 15.68 9.26 -9.70
N GLN A 74 14.80 8.77 -8.81
CA GLN A 74 14.82 7.43 -8.23
C GLN A 74 13.65 6.54 -8.69
N ALA A 75 12.83 6.99 -9.64
CA ALA A 75 11.69 6.23 -10.17
C ALA A 75 12.09 4.89 -10.81
N GLU A 76 13.33 4.77 -11.29
CA GLU A 76 13.84 3.49 -11.82
C GLU A 76 14.28 2.51 -10.75
N LYS A 77 14.46 2.96 -9.50
CA LYS A 77 14.95 2.12 -8.39
C LYS A 77 13.83 1.64 -7.49
N PHE A 78 12.87 2.51 -7.17
CA PHE A 78 11.79 2.19 -6.23
C PHE A 78 10.46 2.13 -6.94
N VAL A 79 9.79 0.99 -6.85
CA VAL A 79 8.45 0.74 -7.38
C VAL A 79 7.51 0.49 -6.22
N PHE A 80 6.35 1.12 -6.21
CA PHE A 80 5.38 1.03 -5.12
C PHE A 80 4.16 0.26 -5.58
N VAL A 81 3.73 -0.73 -4.81
CA VAL A 81 2.62 -1.63 -5.16
C VAL A 81 1.42 -1.34 -4.27
N SER A 82 0.22 -1.33 -4.84
CA SER A 82 -1.01 -1.18 -4.07
C SER A 82 -1.23 -2.40 -3.15
N PRO A 83 -1.57 -2.19 -1.87
CA PRO A 83 -1.93 -3.28 -0.97
C PRO A 83 -3.19 -4.04 -1.43
N THR A 84 -4.05 -3.45 -2.25
CA THR A 84 -5.27 -4.11 -2.76
C THR A 84 -4.98 -5.28 -3.69
N LEU A 85 -3.77 -5.37 -4.21
CA LEU A 85 -3.35 -6.43 -5.14
C LEU A 85 -2.89 -7.70 -4.42
N ILE A 86 -2.47 -7.56 -3.15
CA ILE A 86 -1.74 -8.61 -2.41
C ILE A 86 -2.29 -8.87 -1.00
N SER A 87 -2.95 -7.89 -0.40
CA SER A 87 -3.64 -8.07 0.88
C SER A 87 -4.98 -8.77 0.65
N PRO A 88 -5.41 -9.66 1.54
CA PRO A 88 -6.77 -10.18 1.51
C PRO A 88 -7.74 -9.02 1.72
N VAL A 89 -8.42 -8.61 0.65
CA VAL A 89 -9.60 -7.74 0.77
C VAL A 89 -10.65 -8.55 1.54
N ARG A 90 -11.45 -7.89 2.39
CA ARG A 90 -12.47 -8.51 3.27
C ARG A 90 -13.66 -9.11 2.48
N THR A 91 -13.40 -9.87 1.44
CA THR A 91 -14.36 -10.58 0.61
C THR A 91 -14.15 -12.08 0.78
N ASP A 92 -14.85 -12.62 1.76
CA ASP A 92 -15.55 -13.90 1.95
C ASP A 92 -15.13 -15.22 1.23
N THR A 93 -14.10 -15.27 0.39
CA THR A 93 -13.63 -16.52 -0.24
C THR A 93 -12.10 -16.61 -0.19
N GLU A 94 -11.59 -17.34 0.80
CA GLU A 94 -10.16 -17.35 1.18
C GLU A 94 -9.22 -17.97 0.11
N ASP A 95 -9.63 -19.02 -0.62
CA ASP A 95 -8.73 -19.79 -1.50
C ASP A 95 -8.64 -19.29 -2.94
N ALA A 96 -9.75 -18.79 -3.49
CA ALA A 96 -9.73 -18.12 -4.80
C ALA A 96 -8.92 -16.80 -4.77
N SER A 97 -8.65 -16.29 -3.55
CA SER A 97 -7.96 -15.03 -3.32
C SER A 97 -6.43 -15.12 -3.37
N MET A 98 -5.80 -16.23 -2.95
CA MET A 98 -4.33 -16.28 -2.84
C MET A 98 -3.65 -16.35 -4.22
N ARG A 99 -4.14 -17.23 -5.09
CA ARG A 99 -3.58 -17.39 -6.44
C ARG A 99 -3.73 -16.12 -7.28
N GLU A 100 -4.89 -15.47 -7.22
CA GLU A 100 -5.12 -14.20 -7.90
C GLU A 100 -4.17 -13.10 -7.40
N ARG A 101 -3.95 -13.03 -6.07
CA ARG A 101 -3.00 -12.09 -5.47
C ARG A 101 -1.55 -12.38 -5.90
N ALA A 102 -1.17 -13.66 -5.99
CA ALA A 102 0.14 -14.06 -6.50
C ALA A 102 0.28 -13.70 -7.99
N ASP A 103 -0.71 -14.01 -8.82
CA ASP A 103 -0.71 -13.68 -10.25
C ASP A 103 -0.63 -12.16 -10.49
N ASN A 104 -1.36 -11.36 -9.69
CA ASN A 104 -1.28 -9.90 -9.72
C ASN A 104 0.12 -9.40 -9.36
N LEU A 105 0.73 -9.94 -8.30
CA LEU A 105 2.10 -9.59 -7.93
C LEU A 105 3.10 -9.99 -9.02
N ILE A 106 3.01 -11.21 -9.56
CA ILE A 106 3.87 -11.69 -10.65
C ILE A 106 3.76 -10.78 -11.87
N SER A 107 2.57 -10.27 -12.19
CA SER A 107 2.38 -9.34 -13.30
C SER A 107 3.16 -8.04 -13.12
N PHE A 108 3.31 -7.55 -11.88
CA PHE A 108 4.12 -6.40 -11.53
C PHE A 108 5.62 -6.66 -11.59
N LEU A 109 6.03 -7.86 -11.18
CA LEU A 109 7.43 -8.26 -11.15
C LEU A 109 7.96 -8.69 -12.53
N ARG A 110 7.06 -9.02 -13.47
CA ARG A 110 7.43 -9.48 -14.82
C ARG A 110 8.26 -8.42 -15.55
N ASP A 111 9.28 -8.88 -16.27
CA ASP A 111 10.18 -8.05 -17.08
C ASP A 111 10.88 -6.93 -16.29
N THR A 112 11.06 -7.13 -14.98
CA THR A 112 11.76 -6.20 -14.08
C THR A 112 13.20 -5.94 -14.52
N PRO A 113 13.59 -4.68 -14.79
CA PRO A 113 14.98 -4.30 -14.93
C PRO A 113 15.78 -4.57 -13.66
N LYS A 114 17.06 -4.97 -13.83
CA LYS A 114 17.99 -5.14 -12.72
C LYS A 114 18.07 -3.89 -11.83
N GLY A 115 18.03 -4.08 -10.52
CA GLY A 115 18.22 -3.02 -9.51
C GLY A 115 16.93 -2.33 -9.07
N ARG A 116 15.76 -2.79 -9.53
CA ARG A 116 14.45 -2.33 -9.02
C ARG A 116 14.07 -3.06 -7.74
N LEU A 117 13.56 -2.28 -6.79
CA LEU A 117 13.00 -2.74 -5.53
C LEU A 117 11.52 -2.43 -5.48
N TYR A 118 10.70 -3.45 -5.28
CA TYR A 118 9.26 -3.33 -5.15
C TYR A 118 8.88 -3.25 -3.68
N LEU A 119 8.23 -2.15 -3.30
CA LEU A 119 7.69 -1.91 -1.97
C LEU A 119 6.24 -2.36 -1.94
N VAL A 120 5.99 -3.41 -1.15
CA VAL A 120 4.74 -4.17 -1.16
C VAL A 120 4.12 -4.13 0.24
N PRO A 121 3.26 -3.15 0.53
CA PRO A 121 2.55 -3.08 1.80
C PRO A 121 1.48 -4.18 1.88
N HIS A 122 1.53 -5.00 2.92
CA HIS A 122 0.59 -6.09 3.16
C HIS A 122 -0.15 -5.84 4.46
N ASN A 123 -1.48 -5.90 4.43
CA ASN A 123 -2.31 -5.87 5.62
C ASN A 123 -2.96 -7.23 5.85
N ARG A 124 -2.72 -7.80 7.03
CA ARG A 124 -3.48 -8.95 7.52
C ARG A 124 -4.45 -8.50 8.61
N GLY A 125 -5.65 -8.13 8.19
CA GLY A 125 -6.72 -7.66 9.07
C GLY A 125 -6.47 -6.26 9.63
N ARG A 126 -5.56 -6.15 10.61
CA ARG A 126 -5.29 -4.92 11.38
C ARG A 126 -3.80 -4.62 11.56
N HIS A 127 -2.94 -5.42 10.95
CA HIS A 127 -1.49 -5.31 11.10
C HIS A 127 -0.84 -5.09 9.73
N TRP A 128 -0.14 -3.97 9.60
CA TRP A 128 0.58 -3.59 8.39
C TRP A 128 2.04 -4.02 8.46
N VAL A 129 2.49 -4.68 7.41
CA VAL A 129 3.89 -5.04 7.18
C VAL A 129 4.32 -4.58 5.80
N LEU A 130 5.64 -4.47 5.60
CA LEU A 130 6.21 -4.09 4.30
C LEU A 130 7.12 -5.20 3.78
N GLY A 131 6.76 -5.76 2.64
CA GLY A 131 7.68 -6.53 1.81
C GLY A 131 8.53 -5.62 0.94
N VAL A 132 9.82 -5.92 0.80
CA VAL A 132 10.67 -5.36 -0.24
C VAL A 132 11.21 -6.50 -1.08
N ILE A 133 10.93 -6.46 -2.38
CA ILE A 133 11.24 -7.52 -3.32
C ILE A 133 12.27 -7.01 -4.32
N ASP A 134 13.37 -7.74 -4.48
CA ASP A 134 14.28 -7.64 -5.61
C ASP A 134 14.14 -8.91 -6.45
N PRO A 135 13.36 -8.87 -7.56
CA PRO A 135 13.16 -10.04 -8.42
C PRO A 135 14.44 -10.52 -9.11
N TRP A 136 15.44 -9.65 -9.28
CA TRP A 136 16.67 -9.99 -9.97
C TRP A 136 17.64 -10.76 -9.06
N GLU A 137 17.71 -10.36 -7.80
CA GLU A 137 18.57 -10.99 -6.78
C GLU A 137 17.84 -12.09 -5.99
N ASP A 138 16.61 -12.44 -6.38
CA ASP A 138 15.75 -13.43 -5.69
C ASP A 138 15.62 -13.16 -4.18
N LEU A 139 15.45 -11.88 -3.83
CA LEU A 139 15.50 -11.40 -2.45
C LEU A 139 14.15 -10.85 -1.99
N VAL A 140 13.71 -11.32 -0.83
CA VAL A 140 12.52 -10.83 -0.13
C VAL A 140 12.86 -10.41 1.30
N LEU A 141 12.92 -9.09 1.50
CA LEU A 141 13.04 -8.48 2.83
C LEU A 141 11.65 -8.25 3.40
N TYR A 142 11.48 -8.52 4.69
CA TYR A 142 10.22 -8.38 5.39
C TYR A 142 10.41 -7.47 6.60
N PHE A 143 9.67 -6.37 6.64
CA PHE A 143 9.72 -5.38 7.69
C PHE A 143 8.42 -5.43 8.49
N ASP A 144 8.53 -5.95 9.71
CA ASP A 144 7.44 -5.99 10.68
C ASP A 144 7.76 -5.07 11.86
N PRO A 145 6.98 -3.99 12.07
CA PRO A 145 7.15 -3.10 13.22
C PRO A 145 7.05 -3.80 14.58
N LEU A 146 6.30 -4.90 14.67
CA LEU A 146 6.15 -5.70 15.91
C LEU A 146 7.28 -6.73 16.09
N ARG A 147 8.19 -6.85 15.12
CA ARG A 147 9.32 -7.80 15.12
C ARG A 147 8.87 -9.24 15.31
N GLU A 148 7.68 -9.60 14.86
CA GLU A 148 7.24 -10.99 14.88
C GLU A 148 8.03 -11.81 13.85
N LYS A 149 8.03 -13.13 14.02
CA LYS A 149 8.59 -14.02 12.99
C LYS A 149 7.84 -13.79 11.67
N LYS A 150 8.55 -13.84 10.53
CA LYS A 150 7.96 -13.83 9.18
C LYS A 150 6.73 -14.75 9.19
N ARG A 151 5.55 -14.17 8.96
CA ARG A 151 4.27 -14.89 9.03
C ARG A 151 4.08 -15.74 7.76
N GLU A 152 3.36 -16.86 7.92
CA GLU A 152 3.19 -17.88 6.88
C GLU A 152 2.45 -17.37 5.64
N ASP A 153 1.46 -16.48 5.79
CA ASP A 153 0.60 -16.03 4.68
C ASP A 153 1.35 -15.18 3.63
N PHE A 154 2.22 -14.26 4.08
CA PHE A 154 3.08 -13.51 3.16
C PHE A 154 4.15 -14.42 2.56
N THR A 155 4.67 -15.36 3.33
CA THR A 155 5.69 -16.31 2.85
C THR A 155 5.11 -17.26 1.80
N GLU A 156 3.87 -17.73 2.00
CA GLU A 156 3.12 -18.57 1.08
C GLU A 156 2.84 -17.83 -0.23
N LEU A 157 2.35 -16.58 -0.17
CA LEU A 157 2.16 -15.73 -1.35
C LEU A 157 3.44 -15.61 -2.20
N MET A 158 4.60 -15.48 -1.53
CA MET A 158 5.90 -15.31 -2.20
C MET A 158 6.50 -16.63 -2.71
N ASN A 159 5.99 -17.78 -2.28
CA ASN A 159 6.47 -19.11 -2.66
C ASN A 159 5.56 -19.81 -3.69
N MET A 160 4.48 -19.15 -4.15
CA MET A 160 3.61 -19.64 -5.22
C MET A 160 4.26 -19.49 -6.59
#